data_AF-A0A920ELC9-F1
#
_entry.id   AF-A0A920ELC9-F1
#
_cell.length_a   1.000
_cell.length_b   1.000
_cell.length_c   1.000
_cell.angle_alpha   90.00
_cell.angle_beta   90.00
_cell.angle_gamma   90.00
#
_symmetry.space_group_name_H-M   'P 1'
#
loop_
_entity.id
_entity.type
_entity.pdbx_description
1 polymer ?
#
loop_
_entity_poly.entity_id
_entity_poly.type
_entity_poly.pdbx_seq_one_letter_code
_entity_poly.pdbx_strand_id
1 'polypeptide(L)'
;MIDVFNLGLSNNKWDDLTSLFAKEKITNNAVEAGLIIKSNNKTYDRFRNRIMFPIRNSTGNIIGFGARIYNSEDGAKYLNSPETKLFHKSFELYGLYECKKI
;
A
#
# COMPACT_ATOMS: atom_id res chain seq x y z
N MET A 1 -16.21 10.94 3.34
CA MET A 1 -15.58 9.84 4.12
C MET A 1 -14.55 9.09 3.30
N ILE A 2 -14.93 8.53 2.13
CA ILE A 2 -13.97 7.89 1.20
C ILE A 2 -12.84 8.86 0.81
N ASP A 3 -13.18 10.07 0.39
CA ASP A 3 -12.19 11.08 -0.03
C ASP A 3 -11.38 11.64 1.14
N VAL A 4 -11.96 11.69 2.34
CA VAL A 4 -11.27 12.19 3.54
C VAL A 4 -10.07 11.31 3.87
N PHE A 5 -10.25 10.00 3.77
CA PHE A 5 -9.21 9.00 4.07
C PHE A 5 -8.51 8.45 2.82
N ASN A 6 -8.81 8.96 1.63
CA ASN A 6 -8.31 8.48 0.34
C ASN A 6 -8.45 6.95 0.17
N LEU A 7 -9.58 6.37 0.56
CA LEU A 7 -9.79 4.92 0.42
C LEU A 7 -9.73 4.51 -1.06
N GLY A 8 -9.13 3.34 -1.33
CA GLY A 8 -8.93 2.84 -2.69
C GLY A 8 -9.18 1.35 -2.83
N LEU A 9 -8.89 0.82 -4.02
CA LEU A 9 -9.03 -0.60 -4.36
C LEU A 9 -7.81 -1.07 -5.12
N SER A 10 -7.30 -2.24 -4.77
CA SER A 10 -6.36 -2.98 -5.62
C SER A 10 -7.14 -4.02 -6.42
N ASN A 11 -6.90 -4.04 -7.73
CA ASN A 11 -7.54 -4.99 -8.63
C ASN A 11 -7.09 -6.44 -8.34
N ASN A 12 -7.88 -7.40 -8.82
CA ASN A 12 -7.49 -8.81 -8.77
C ASN A 12 -6.55 -9.18 -9.93
N LYS A 13 -5.37 -8.56 -9.95
CA LYS A 13 -4.30 -8.79 -10.93
C LYS A 13 -2.95 -8.82 -10.25
N TRP A 14 -1.99 -9.48 -10.88
CA TRP A 14 -0.66 -9.68 -10.30
C TRP A 14 0.33 -8.54 -10.60
N ASP A 15 0.06 -7.71 -11.60
CA ASP A 15 1.06 -6.85 -12.22
C ASP A 15 0.53 -5.49 -12.68
N ASP A 16 -0.60 -5.01 -12.14
CA ASP A 16 -1.16 -3.70 -12.53
C ASP A 16 -0.19 -2.56 -12.19
N LEU A 17 0.26 -2.49 -10.92
CA LEU A 17 1.26 -1.50 -10.49
C LEU A 17 2.63 -1.84 -11.06
N THR A 18 2.98 -3.13 -11.11
CA THR A 18 4.29 -3.57 -11.61
C THR A 18 4.52 -3.13 -13.05
N SER A 19 3.53 -3.34 -13.94
CA SER A 19 3.57 -2.91 -15.33
C SER A 19 3.60 -1.39 -15.47
N LEU A 20 2.80 -0.66 -14.67
CA LEU A 20 2.79 0.80 -14.66
C LEU A 20 4.16 1.38 -14.26
N PHE A 21 4.71 0.92 -13.13
CA PHE A 21 5.98 1.42 -12.59
C PHE A 21 7.20 0.97 -13.39
N ALA A 22 7.11 -0.16 -14.12
CA ALA A 22 8.12 -0.53 -15.10
C ALA A 22 8.17 0.48 -16.26
N LYS A 23 7.01 0.89 -16.78
CA LYS A 23 6.92 1.92 -17.83
C LYS A 23 7.47 3.27 -17.36
N GLU A 24 7.21 3.62 -16.11
CA GLU A 24 7.71 4.86 -15.48
C GLU A 24 9.18 4.74 -15.01
N LYS A 25 9.79 3.56 -15.12
CA LYS A 25 11.17 3.26 -14.69
C LYS A 25 11.42 3.50 -13.18
N ILE A 26 10.41 3.28 -12.35
CA ILE A 26 10.46 3.46 -10.88
C ILE A 26 10.28 2.16 -10.09
N THR A 27 10.37 0.99 -10.74
CA THR A 27 10.17 -0.32 -10.10
C THR A 27 11.03 -0.53 -8.85
N ASN A 28 12.30 -0.11 -8.86
CA ASN A 28 13.18 -0.26 -7.69
C ASN A 28 12.69 0.59 -6.51
N ASN A 29 12.30 1.84 -6.75
CA ASN A 29 11.69 2.69 -5.72
C ASN A 29 10.39 2.09 -5.19
N ALA A 30 9.57 1.49 -6.04
CA ALA A 30 8.34 0.82 -5.63
C ALA A 30 8.61 -0.46 -4.80
N VAL A 31 9.71 -1.17 -5.05
CA VAL A 31 10.17 -2.27 -4.19
C VAL A 31 10.62 -1.74 -2.84
N GLU A 32 11.43 -0.68 -2.80
CA GLU A 32 11.89 -0.05 -1.56
C GLU A 32 10.74 0.54 -0.72
N ALA A 33 9.72 1.09 -1.38
CA ALA A 33 8.48 1.57 -0.75
C ALA A 33 7.52 0.43 -0.36
N GLY A 34 7.88 -0.82 -0.67
CA GLY A 34 7.08 -1.99 -0.30
C GLY A 34 5.80 -2.17 -1.10
N LEU A 35 5.66 -1.54 -2.27
CA LEU A 35 4.49 -1.69 -3.16
C LEU A 35 4.61 -2.90 -4.09
N ILE A 36 5.84 -3.26 -4.45
CA ILE A 36 6.17 -4.41 -5.32
C ILE A 36 6.96 -5.45 -4.53
N ILE A 37 6.69 -6.73 -4.79
CA ILE A 37 7.51 -7.85 -4.35
C ILE A 37 8.37 -8.30 -5.51
N LYS A 38 9.68 -8.38 -5.29
CA LYS A 38 10.63 -9.05 -6.18
C LYS A 38 11.14 -10.31 -5.50
N SER A 39 10.82 -11.48 -6.04
CA SER A 39 11.22 -12.78 -5.51
C SER A 39 11.64 -13.70 -6.64
N ASN A 40 12.88 -14.18 -6.59
CA ASN A 40 13.49 -14.99 -7.65
C ASN A 40 13.26 -14.34 -9.03
N ASN A 41 12.50 -15.02 -9.89
CA ASN A 41 12.16 -14.59 -11.25
C ASN A 41 10.75 -13.97 -11.36
N LYS A 42 10.12 -13.62 -10.24
CA LYS A 42 8.79 -13.01 -10.21
C LYS A 42 8.84 -11.61 -9.62
N THR A 43 8.22 -10.67 -10.31
CA THR A 43 7.96 -9.31 -9.83
C THR A 43 6.46 -9.09 -9.91
N TYR A 44 5.84 -8.72 -8.79
CA TYR A 44 4.38 -8.62 -8.72
C TYR A 44 3.93 -7.65 -7.63
N ASP A 45 2.68 -7.21 -7.73
CA ASP A 45 2.06 -6.26 -6.83
C ASP A 45 1.89 -6.88 -5.44
N ARG A 46 2.27 -6.14 -4.39
CA ARG A 46 2.10 -6.60 -3.01
C ARG A 46 0.64 -6.75 -2.63
N PHE A 47 -0.18 -5.79 -3.04
CA PHE A 47 -1.59 -5.72 -2.70
C PHE A 47 -2.42 -6.07 -3.92
N ARG A 48 -3.31 -7.07 -3.76
CA ARG A 48 -4.16 -7.58 -4.83
C ARG A 48 -5.52 -7.91 -4.25
N ASN A 49 -6.58 -7.55 -4.97
CA ASN A 49 -7.97 -7.78 -4.59
C ASN A 49 -8.31 -7.33 -3.16
N ARG A 50 -7.89 -6.11 -2.80
CA ARG A 50 -8.05 -5.55 -1.44
C ARG A 50 -8.56 -4.12 -1.47
N ILE A 51 -9.41 -3.78 -0.50
CA ILE A 51 -9.72 -2.40 -0.14
C ILE A 51 -8.46 -1.81 0.50
N MET A 52 -8.03 -0.66 0.00
CA MET A 52 -6.77 -0.01 0.36
C MET A 52 -7.02 1.18 1.29
N PHE A 53 -6.21 1.26 2.34
CA PHE A 53 -6.22 2.29 3.37
C PHE A 53 -4.85 2.98 3.38
N PRO A 54 -4.70 4.15 2.74
CA PRO A 54 -3.42 4.86 2.74
C PRO A 54 -3.05 5.34 4.14
N ILE A 55 -1.82 5.07 4.57
CA ILE A 55 -1.28 5.52 5.85
C ILE A 55 -0.46 6.77 5.59
N ARG A 56 -0.82 7.87 6.26
CA ARG A 56 -0.12 9.15 6.16
C ARG A 56 0.76 9.40 7.37
N ASN A 57 1.90 10.01 7.13
CA ASN A 57 2.71 10.59 8.19
C ASN A 57 2.06 11.88 8.73
N SER A 58 2.69 12.51 9.72
CA SER A 58 2.20 13.75 10.35
C SER A 58 2.08 14.96 9.42
N THR A 59 2.79 14.97 8.28
CA THR A 59 2.71 16.04 7.27
C THR A 59 1.70 15.73 6.16
N GLY A 60 1.11 14.53 6.14
CA GLY A 60 0.07 14.13 5.19
C GLY A 60 0.55 13.33 3.99
N ASN A 61 1.84 13.03 3.91
CA ASN A 61 2.43 12.22 2.85
C ASN A 61 2.05 10.74 3.07
N ILE A 62 1.65 10.06 1.99
CA ILE A 62 1.39 8.62 2.03
C ILE A 62 2.73 7.89 2.13
N ILE A 63 2.91 7.13 3.18
CA ILE A 63 4.15 6.40 3.49
C ILE A 63 3.98 4.88 3.47
N GLY A 64 2.74 4.40 3.50
CA GLY A 64 2.43 2.98 3.44
C GLY A 64 0.93 2.76 3.27
N PHE A 65 0.53 1.49 3.29
CA PHE A 65 -0.87 1.09 3.11
C PHE A 65 -1.24 -0.02 4.08
N GLY A 66 -2.43 0.10 4.67
CA GLY A 66 -3.19 -1.04 5.16
C GLY A 66 -4.12 -1.54 4.05
N ALA A 67 -4.44 -2.83 4.05
CA ALA A 67 -5.24 -3.44 3.01
C ALA A 67 -6.09 -4.59 3.54
N ARG A 68 -7.40 -4.57 3.27
CA ARG A 68 -8.34 -5.60 3.71
C ARG A 68 -8.81 -6.41 2.51
N ILE A 69 -8.79 -7.74 2.62
CA ILE A 69 -9.36 -8.61 1.58
C ILE A 69 -10.86 -8.36 1.42
N TYR A 70 -11.35 -8.38 0.19
CA TYR A 70 -12.78 -8.35 -0.11
C TYR A 70 -13.10 -9.44 -1.15
N ASN A 71 -14.23 -10.12 -0.98
CA ASN A 71 -14.71 -11.16 -1.90
C ASN A 71 -13.66 -12.23 -2.26
N SER A 72 -12.80 -12.59 -1.31
CA SER A 72 -11.85 -13.69 -1.36
C SER A 72 -11.50 -14.10 0.07
N GLU A 73 -11.27 -15.38 0.29
CA GLU A 73 -10.82 -15.93 1.57
C GLU A 73 -9.33 -16.29 1.56
N ASP A 74 -8.65 -16.03 0.44
CA ASP A 74 -7.25 -16.43 0.25
C ASP A 74 -6.28 -15.41 0.87
N GLY A 75 -5.63 -15.84 1.95
CA GLY A 75 -4.58 -15.09 2.63
C GLY A 75 -5.07 -14.24 3.81
N ALA A 76 -4.21 -13.34 4.29
CA ALA A 76 -4.50 -12.59 5.52
C ALA A 76 -5.68 -11.62 5.37
N LYS A 77 -6.58 -11.58 6.36
CA LYS A 77 -7.72 -10.66 6.42
C LYS A 77 -7.30 -9.20 6.25
N TYR A 78 -6.21 -8.83 6.94
CA TYR A 78 -5.53 -7.53 6.81
C TYR A 78 -4.07 -7.74 6.46
N LEU A 79 -3.55 -6.88 5.60
CA LEU A 79 -2.15 -6.82 5.20
C LEU A 79 -1.69 -5.37 5.28
N ASN A 80 -0.54 -5.14 5.91
CA ASN A 80 0.09 -3.81 5.92
C ASN A 80 1.30 -3.81 4.98
N SER A 81 1.75 -2.61 4.61
CA SER A 81 3.09 -2.40 4.09
C SER A 81 4.14 -3.04 5.02
N PRO A 82 5.23 -3.60 4.47
CA PRO A 82 6.37 -4.03 5.27
C PRO A 82 7.08 -2.81 5.88
N GLU A 83 8.01 -3.04 6.80
CA GLU A 83 8.95 -2.00 7.24
C GLU A 83 9.73 -1.45 6.03
N THR A 84 9.80 -0.11 5.94
CA THR A 84 10.56 0.60 4.90
C THR A 84 11.25 1.82 5.51
N LYS A 85 12.05 2.55 4.72
CA LYS A 85 12.60 3.84 5.16
C LYS A 85 11.53 4.90 5.44
N LEU A 86 10.32 4.73 4.90
CA LEU A 86 9.21 5.68 5.04
C LEU A 86 8.17 5.24 6.07
N PHE A 87 8.05 3.94 6.33
CA PHE A 87 7.00 3.36 7.15
C PHE A 87 7.56 2.43 8.21
N HIS A 88 7.31 2.80 9.47
CA HIS A 88 7.63 2.01 10.64
C HIS A 88 6.38 1.68 11.45
N LYS A 89 5.94 0.43 11.43
CA LYS A 89 4.62 0.03 11.94
C LYS A 89 4.41 0.40 13.41
N SER A 90 5.46 0.39 14.22
CA SER A 90 5.39 0.70 15.65
C SER A 90 5.23 2.20 15.96
N PHE A 91 5.55 3.08 15.01
CA PHE A 91 5.50 4.54 15.20
C PHE A 91 4.33 5.20 14.50
N GLU A 92 3.73 4.54 13.50
CA GLU A 92 2.65 5.11 12.71
C GLU A 92 1.27 4.82 13.29
N LEU A 93 0.43 5.84 13.33
CA LEU A 93 -0.97 5.76 13.74
C LEU A 93 -1.89 6.20 12.60
N TYR A 94 -2.69 5.26 12.06
CA TYR A 94 -3.64 5.56 11.01
C TYR A 94 -4.67 6.62 11.44
N GLY A 95 -4.93 7.60 10.57
CA GLY A 95 -5.87 8.69 10.85
C GLY A 95 -5.29 9.84 11.68
N LEU A 96 -4.05 9.74 12.19
CA LEU A 96 -3.44 10.79 13.02
C LEU A 96 -3.38 12.14 12.28
N TYR A 97 -3.07 12.13 10.99
CA TYR A 97 -3.05 13.33 10.16
C TYR A 97 -4.43 13.97 10.04
N GLU A 98 -5.44 13.16 9.72
CA GLU A 98 -6.83 13.60 9.59
C GLU A 98 -7.35 14.18 10.90
N CYS A 99 -7.03 13.56 12.04
CA CYS A 99 -7.42 14.05 13.37
C CYS A 99 -6.78 15.40 13.73
N LYS A 100 -5.57 15.70 13.26
CA LYS A 100 -4.90 16.99 13.50
C LYS A 100 -5.46 18.16 12.69
N LYS A 101 -6.23 17.87 11.64
CA LYS A 101 -6.85 18.87 10.77
C LYS A 101 -8.24 19.34 11.25
N ILE A 102 -8.79 18.63 12.23
CA ILE A 102 -10.04 18.97 12.91
C ILE A 102 -9.69 19.90 14.07
#